data_AF-A0A385XHL5-F1
#
_entry.id   AF-A0A385XHL5-F1
#
_cell.length_a   1.000
_cell.length_b   1.000
_cell.length_c   1.000
_cell.angle_alpha   90.00
_cell.angle_beta   90.00
_cell.angle_gamma   90.00
#
_symmetry.space_group_name_H-M   'P 1'
#
loop_
_entity.id
_entity.type
_entity.pdbx_description
1 polymer ?
#
loop_
_entity_poly.entity_id
_entity_poly.type
_entity_poly.pdbx_seq_one_letter_code
_entity_poly.pdbx_strand_id
1 'polypeptide(L)'
;EMISEEGGFFIYLDQEGRGIGLTNKLKAYNLQMNENMDTLEANLALGLPADARKYDLAIQVLKYNNVNRCRLISNNPEKLAALRNVDIET
;
A
#
# COMPACT_ATOMS: atom_id res chain seq x y z
N GLU A 1 -0.68 9.20 17.72
CA GLU A 1 -0.23 9.04 19.11
C GLU A 1 0.87 8.00 19.23
N MET A 2 0.64 6.72 18.90
CA MET A 2 1.66 5.65 18.99
C MET A 2 3.10 6.02 18.54
N ILE A 3 3.30 6.53 17.31
CA ILE A 3 4.65 6.91 16.83
C ILE A 3 5.22 8.09 17.63
N SER A 4 4.36 9.02 18.05
CA SER A 4 4.79 10.18 18.85
C SER A 4 5.18 9.79 20.27
N GLU A 5 4.57 8.75 20.82
CA GLU A 5 4.79 8.29 22.20
C GLU A 5 5.92 7.26 22.30
N GLU A 6 5.96 6.31 21.37
CA GLU A 6 6.91 5.18 21.38
C GLU A 6 8.12 5.39 20.45
N GLY A 7 8.07 6.42 19.60
CA GLY A 7 9.01 6.62 18.50
C GLY A 7 8.72 5.69 17.31
N GLY A 8 9.37 5.97 16.18
CA GLY A 8 9.29 5.15 14.98
C GLY A 8 9.21 5.95 13.69
N PHE A 9 8.84 5.27 12.61
CA PHE A 9 8.77 5.85 11.27
C PHE A 9 7.33 5.85 10.77
N PHE A 10 6.90 6.99 10.24
CA PHE A 10 5.75 7.06 9.35
C PHE A 10 6.25 7.24 7.92
N ILE A 11 6.17 6.18 7.11
CA ILE A 11 6.59 6.22 5.72
C ILE A 11 5.38 6.47 4.83
N TYR A 12 5.29 7.69 4.32
CA TYR A 12 4.26 8.08 3.38
C TYR A 12 4.69 7.72 1.94
N LEU A 13 3.93 6.85 1.28
CA LEU A 13 4.12 6.48 -0.12
C LEU A 13 3.00 7.08 -0.95
N ASP A 14 3.34 7.84 -1.99
CA ASP A 14 2.37 8.38 -2.93
C ASP A 14 1.88 7.29 -3.90
N GLN A 15 0.87 6.52 -3.47
CA GLN A 15 0.31 5.38 -4.20
C GLN A 15 -1.21 5.38 -4.16
N GLU A 16 -1.79 6.52 -4.53
CA GLU A 16 -3.23 6.73 -4.57
C GLU A 16 -3.96 5.65 -5.40
N GLY A 17 -5.16 5.25 -4.94
CA GLY A 17 -5.97 4.24 -5.63
C GLY A 17 -5.36 2.84 -5.67
N ARG A 18 -4.56 2.42 -4.67
CA ARG A 18 -3.78 1.16 -4.74
C ARG A 18 -2.76 1.17 -5.88
N GLY A 19 -2.14 2.32 -6.14
CA GLY A 19 -1.11 2.48 -7.16
C GLY A 19 -1.63 2.67 -8.59
N ILE A 20 -2.94 2.65 -8.83
CA ILE A 20 -3.53 2.94 -10.15
C ILE A 20 -3.62 4.45 -10.44
N GLY A 21 -3.41 5.29 -9.42
CA GLY A 21 -3.50 6.74 -9.50
C GLY A 21 -4.91 7.29 -9.31
N LEU A 22 -4.99 8.59 -8.99
CA LEU A 22 -6.25 9.26 -8.66
C LEU A 22 -7.27 9.24 -9.80
N THR A 23 -6.84 9.48 -11.04
CA THR A 23 -7.73 9.51 -12.22
C THR A 23 -8.43 8.17 -12.42
N ASN A 24 -7.70 7.07 -12.29
CA ASN A 24 -8.26 5.73 -12.44
C ASN A 24 -9.14 5.34 -11.25
N LYS A 25 -8.81 5.80 -10.03
CA LYS A 25 -9.69 5.67 -8.87
C LYS A 25 -11.05 6.34 -9.11
N LEU A 26 -11.06 7.54 -9.69
CA LEU A 26 -12.30 8.25 -10.02
C LEU A 26 -13.11 7.51 -11.10
N LYS A 27 -12.46 6.96 -12.12
CA LYS A 27 -13.12 6.12 -13.13
C LYS A 27 -13.74 4.86 -12.51
N ALA A 28 -12.99 4.16 -11.65
CA ALA A 28 -13.47 2.97 -10.96
C ALA A 28 -14.67 3.29 -10.06
N TYR A 29 -14.66 4.43 -9.36
CA TYR A 29 -15.82 4.88 -8.57
C TYR A 29 -17.05 5.12 -9.43
N ASN A 30 -16.90 5.74 -10.60
CA ASN A 30 -18.03 5.94 -11.50
C ASN A 30 -18.64 4.60 -11.95
N LEU A 31 -17.83 3.58 -12.22
CA LEU A 31 -18.34 2.24 -12.54
C LEU A 31 -19.03 1.58 -11.36
N GLN A 32 -18.45 1.67 -10.15
CA GLN A 32 -19.09 1.15 -8.94
C GLN A 32 -20.48 1.77 -8.71
N MET A 33 -20.61 3.07 -8.89
CA MET A 33 -21.87 3.79 -8.66
C MET A 33 -22.90 3.57 -9.77
N ASN A 34 -22.46 3.57 -11.03
CA ASN A 34 -23.38 3.48 -12.17
C ASN A 34 -23.80 2.04 -12.49
N GLU A 35 -22.93 1.07 -12.21
CA GLU A 35 -23.11 -0.34 -12.59
C GLU A 35 -23.22 -1.26 -11.37
N ASN A 36 -23.29 -0.71 -10.14
CA ASN A 36 -23.33 -1.45 -8.87
C ASN A 36 -22.19 -2.50 -8.74
N MET A 37 -21.07 -2.26 -9.41
CA MET A 37 -19.89 -3.12 -9.36
C MET A 37 -19.19 -3.00 -8.01
N ASP A 38 -18.55 -4.08 -7.59
CA ASP A 38 -17.57 -4.01 -6.51
C ASP A 38 -16.24 -3.36 -6.99
N THR A 39 -15.34 -3.08 -6.05
CA THR A 39 -14.05 -2.44 -6.38
C THR A 39 -13.15 -3.29 -7.26
N LEU A 40 -13.22 -4.62 -7.16
CA LEU A 40 -12.43 -5.53 -7.97
C LEU A 40 -12.99 -5.57 -9.40
N GLU A 41 -14.30 -5.74 -9.55
CA GLU A 41 -15.02 -5.73 -10.83
C GLU A 41 -14.77 -4.43 -11.61
N ALA A 42 -14.89 -3.28 -10.95
CA ALA A 42 -14.64 -1.98 -11.58
C ALA A 42 -13.18 -1.82 -12.05
N ASN A 43 -12.20 -2.30 -11.28
CA ASN A 43 -10.80 -2.26 -11.70
C ASN A 43 -10.56 -3.19 -12.91
N LEU A 44 -11.11 -4.41 -12.88
CA LEU A 44 -10.99 -5.36 -13.98
C LEU A 44 -11.66 -4.85 -15.27
N ALA A 45 -12.83 -4.22 -15.16
CA ALA A 45 -13.53 -3.59 -16.29
C ALA A 45 -12.69 -2.47 -16.94
N LEU A 46 -11.85 -1.78 -16.16
CA LEU A 46 -10.91 -0.76 -16.65
C LEU A 46 -9.57 -1.34 -17.13
N GLY A 47 -9.37 -2.66 -17.07
CA GLY A 47 -8.10 -3.32 -17.39
C GLY A 47 -7.00 -3.03 -16.36
N LEU A 48 -7.37 -2.67 -15.14
CA LEU A 48 -6.46 -2.31 -14.06
C LEU A 48 -6.22 -3.51 -13.12
N PRO A 49 -5.01 -3.62 -12.53
CA PRO A 49 -4.74 -4.61 -11.51
C PRO A 49 -5.58 -4.33 -10.24
N ALA A 50 -5.88 -5.38 -9.49
CA ALA A 50 -6.57 -5.27 -8.20
C ALA A 50 -5.75 -4.49 -7.15
N ASP A 51 -4.42 -4.60 -7.25
CA ASP A 51 -3.42 -3.88 -6.47
C ASP A 51 -2.14 -3.69 -7.29
N ALA A 52 -1.66 -2.44 -7.40
CA ALA A 52 -0.42 -2.09 -8.09
C ALA A 52 0.63 -1.50 -7.14
N ARG A 53 0.39 -1.57 -5.83
CA ARG A 53 1.28 -0.95 -4.82
C ARG A 53 2.63 -1.65 -4.81
N LYS A 54 3.67 -0.86 -4.54
CA LYS A 54 5.05 -1.35 -4.43
C LYS A 54 5.68 -0.82 -3.17
N TYR A 55 6.31 -1.70 -2.39
CA TYR A 55 6.88 -1.31 -1.10
C TYR A 55 8.41 -1.13 -1.13
N ASP A 56 9.02 -1.21 -2.32
CA ASP A 56 10.46 -1.10 -2.53
C ASP A 56 11.05 0.20 -1.96
N LEU A 57 10.34 1.32 -2.15
CA LEU A 57 10.79 2.62 -1.63
C LEU A 57 10.77 2.64 -0.09
N ALA A 58 9.73 2.09 0.54
CA ALA A 58 9.67 2.00 1.99
C ALA A 58 10.79 1.11 2.55
N ILE A 59 11.07 -0.01 1.87
CA ILE A 59 12.17 -0.91 2.20
C ILE A 59 13.51 -0.16 2.10
N GLN A 60 13.73 0.61 1.04
CA GLN A 60 14.96 1.40 0.88
C GLN A 60 15.12 2.43 2.00
N VAL A 61 14.04 3.12 2.39
CA VAL A 61 14.05 4.06 3.52
C VAL A 61 14.40 3.33 4.83
N LEU A 62 13.82 2.16 5.10
CA LEU A 62 14.13 1.38 6.29
C LEU A 62 15.60 0.92 6.31
N LYS A 63 16.10 0.40 5.19
CA LYS A 63 17.50 -0.03 5.04
C LYS A 63 18.49 1.12 5.19
N TYR A 64 18.18 2.28 4.58
CA TYR A 64 19.00 3.48 4.72
C TYR A 64 19.14 3.93 6.18
N ASN A 65 18.09 3.75 6.98
CA ASN A 65 18.08 4.04 8.42
C ASN A 65 18.54 2.84 9.28
N ASN A 66 19.13 1.80 8.68
CA ASN A 66 19.62 0.59 9.36
C ASN A 66 18.56 -0.16 10.19
N VAL A 67 17.30 -0.11 9.77
CA VAL A 67 16.22 -0.86 10.42
C VAL A 67 16.19 -2.30 9.89
N ASN A 68 16.52 -3.25 10.77
CA ASN A 68 16.49 -4.70 10.50
C ASN A 68 15.34 -5.43 11.22
N ARG A 69 14.73 -4.79 12.22
CA ARG A 69 13.58 -5.28 12.97
C ARG A 69 12.65 -4.13 13.30
N CYS A 70 11.35 -4.28 13.04
CA CYS A 70 10.37 -3.26 13.38
C CYS A 70 9.01 -3.88 13.72
N ARG A 71 8.22 -3.23 14.57
CA ARG A 71 6.82 -3.60 14.77
C ARG A 71 5.97 -2.97 13.67
N LEU A 72 5.59 -3.75 12.66
CA LEU A 72 4.77 -3.24 11.55
C LEU A 72 3.31 -3.04 12.01
N ILE A 73 2.82 -1.80 11.91
CA ILE A 73 1.41 -1.47 12.14
C ILE A 73 0.68 -1.51 10.79
N SER A 74 0.16 -2.68 10.40
CA SER A 74 -0.65 -2.82 9.19
C SER A 74 -1.55 -4.05 9.23
N ASN A 75 -2.72 -3.95 8.59
CA ASN A 75 -3.60 -5.07 8.28
C ASN A 75 -3.37 -5.65 6.87
N ASN A 76 -2.44 -5.11 6.08
CA ASN A 76 -2.18 -5.60 4.72
C ASN A 76 -1.13 -6.73 4.75
N PRO A 77 -1.49 -7.99 4.46
CA PRO A 77 -0.53 -9.10 4.42
C PRO A 77 0.58 -8.91 3.37
N GLU A 78 0.33 -8.19 2.27
CA GLU A 78 1.35 -7.91 1.26
C GLU A 78 2.47 -7.01 1.78
N LYS A 79 2.16 -6.06 2.68
CA LYS A 79 3.19 -5.23 3.34
C LYS A 79 4.09 -6.06 4.23
N LEU A 80 3.49 -6.98 4.99
CA LEU A 80 4.22 -7.92 5.84
C LEU A 80 5.14 -8.81 5.00
N ALA A 81 4.61 -9.38 3.92
CA ALA A 81 5.38 -10.22 3.00
C ALA A 81 6.55 -9.45 2.36
N ALA A 82 6.31 -8.21 1.93
CA ALA A 82 7.34 -7.38 1.32
C ALA A 82 8.53 -7.11 2.26
N LEU A 83 8.28 -6.86 3.55
CA LEU A 83 9.36 -6.65 4.53
C LEU A 83 10.10 -7.95 4.87
N ARG A 84 9.39 -9.07 5.00
CA ARG A 84 10.00 -10.38 5.28
C ARG A 84 10.90 -10.87 4.14
N ASN A 85 10.56 -10.54 2.89
CA ASN A 85 11.36 -10.89 1.71
C ASN A 85 12.73 -10.21 1.66
N VAL A 86 12.98 -9.20 2.49
CA VAL A 86 14.21 -8.40 2.50
C VAL A 86 14.91 -8.41 3.85
N ASP A 87 14.67 -9.47 4.63
CA ASP A 87 15.25 -9.74 5.95
C ASP A 87 14.96 -8.67 7.01
N ILE A 88 13.83 -7.96 6.87
CA ILE A 88 13.33 -7.09 7.94
C ILE A 88 12.34 -7.91 8.78
N GLU A 89 12.71 -8.16 10.03
CA GLU A 89 11.86 -8.90 10.97
C GLU A 89 10.69 -8.00 11.44
N THR A 90 9.48 -8.54 11.34
CA THR A 90 8.21 -7.84 11.65
C THR A 90 7.36 -8.58 12.65
#